data_AF-A0A939IIW7-F1
#
_entry.id   AF-A0A939IIW7-F1
#
_cell.length_a   1.000
_cell.length_b   1.000
_cell.length_c   1.000
_cell.angle_alpha   90.00
_cell.angle_beta   90.00
_cell.angle_gamma   90.00
#
_symmetry.space_group_name_H-M   'P 1'
#
loop_
_entity.id
_entity.type
_entity.pdbx_description
1 polymer ?
#
loop_
_entity_poly.entity_id
_entity_poly.type
_entity_poly.pdbx_seq_one_letter_code
_entity_poly.pdbx_strand_id
1 'polypeptide(L)'
;MDKITKLNEILVGLMNSVLKIEEQALKQSSNTDLSITEIHTLEAIGVGKLKTMTQVAGALKISVSTLTVAINKLVKKGYVGRSRVPEDRRIVKIELTDSGVKVVEEHQAFHHDMIENITSHMTEEEMNVLIKSLEGVQEFFHRQLLTPIQSDEPMELKPLNMGNLYVPIPIFQGGMGIGISMWKLAAAVSKCGGVGIISGAQPGYMEDDFYTDPLSANVRAMKREVEQAINEVKDIPGAGPIGINMMCAARNYDEIVKAAVEAGAQIIISGAGLPTSLPGLVKDKDVKLVPIVSSARAAAVIIRSWAKKYNRTPDAIVFEGPKAGGHLGFKEEQLDLASENFYKTIMEIKQEISSLPDCPLIVGGGIYTKEDVEKALAYGADGVQVGTRFVPTEECDAPQSFKDAYVNCTKEDIVIIKSPVGMPGRAIRNKFITTVAQSAQKLPIKRCNGCLTACNPKEALYCITEALITAAKGDAENGLVFCGSNAHYVDKIVKVKDIFRELTGR
;
A
#
# COMPACT_ATOMS: atom_id res chain seq x y z
N MET A 1 -38.48 3.83 -30.43
CA MET A 1 -37.81 3.33 -29.22
C MET A 1 -36.67 4.28 -28.88
N ASP A 2 -36.62 4.81 -27.67
CA ASP A 2 -35.54 5.70 -27.27
C ASP A 2 -34.21 4.92 -27.16
N LYS A 3 -33.10 5.65 -27.20
CA LYS A 3 -31.75 5.06 -27.21
C LYS A 3 -31.45 4.24 -25.95
N ILE A 4 -32.04 4.60 -24.80
CA ILE A 4 -31.83 3.92 -23.52
C ILE A 4 -32.57 2.58 -23.52
N THR A 5 -33.83 2.56 -23.95
CA THR A 5 -34.61 1.32 -24.08
C THR A 5 -33.92 0.36 -25.05
N LYS A 6 -33.41 0.86 -26.19
CA LYS A 6 -32.64 0.05 -27.13
C LYS A 6 -31.36 -0.52 -26.52
N LEU A 7 -30.61 0.30 -25.77
CA LEU A 7 -29.38 -0.14 -25.11
C LEU A 7 -29.67 -1.19 -24.04
N ASN A 8 -30.74 -1.02 -23.27
CA ASN A 8 -31.17 -1.99 -22.27
C ASN A 8 -31.54 -3.35 -22.89
N GLU A 9 -32.32 -3.36 -23.96
CA GLU A 9 -32.63 -4.59 -24.71
C GLU A 9 -31.37 -5.27 -25.24
N ILE A 10 -30.41 -4.50 -25.77
CA ILE A 10 -29.13 -5.04 -26.24
C ILE A 10 -28.33 -5.65 -25.09
N LEU A 11 -28.18 -4.96 -23.96
CA LEU A 11 -27.40 -5.45 -22.82
C LEU A 11 -28.01 -6.70 -22.19
N VAL A 12 -29.32 -6.70 -21.94
CA VAL A 12 -30.04 -7.86 -21.40
C VAL A 12 -30.01 -9.02 -22.40
N GLY A 13 -30.25 -8.74 -23.68
CA GLY A 13 -30.20 -9.71 -24.76
C GLY A 13 -28.81 -10.35 -24.89
N LEU A 14 -27.74 -9.55 -24.79
CA LEU A 14 -26.37 -10.01 -24.86
C LEU A 14 -26.01 -10.89 -23.67
N MET A 15 -26.34 -10.48 -22.44
CA MET A 15 -26.12 -11.30 -21.24
C MET A 15 -26.77 -12.68 -21.35
N ASN A 16 -28.04 -12.73 -21.78
CA ASN A 16 -28.76 -13.99 -21.95
C ASN A 16 -28.21 -14.82 -23.11
N SER A 17 -27.77 -14.18 -24.19
CA SER A 17 -27.22 -14.88 -25.35
C SER A 17 -25.87 -15.50 -25.02
N VAL A 18 -24.98 -14.78 -24.34
CA VAL A 18 -23.67 -15.30 -23.91
C VAL A 18 -23.85 -16.55 -23.05
N LEU A 19 -24.70 -16.47 -22.01
CA LEU A 19 -24.99 -17.61 -21.15
C LEU A 19 -25.56 -18.82 -21.93
N LYS A 20 -26.43 -18.56 -22.91
CA LYS A 20 -27.04 -19.61 -23.72
C LYS A 20 -26.05 -20.24 -24.71
N ILE A 21 -25.18 -19.44 -25.32
CA ILE A 21 -24.14 -19.92 -26.24
C ILE A 21 -23.13 -20.76 -25.46
N GLU A 22 -22.69 -20.31 -24.29
CA GLU A 22 -21.85 -21.12 -23.38
C GLU A 22 -22.52 -22.45 -23.06
N GLU A 23 -23.81 -22.45 -22.68
CA GLU A 23 -24.55 -23.68 -22.37
C GLU A 23 -24.64 -24.63 -23.57
N GLN A 24 -24.82 -24.09 -24.77
CA GLN A 24 -24.90 -24.87 -26.01
C GLN A 24 -23.54 -25.40 -26.45
N ALA A 25 -22.47 -24.60 -26.36
CA ALA A 25 -21.11 -25.01 -26.66
C ALA A 25 -20.68 -26.18 -25.78
N LEU A 26 -21.05 -26.14 -24.49
CA LEU A 26 -20.80 -27.24 -23.56
C LEU A 26 -21.61 -28.51 -23.85
N LYS A 27 -22.86 -28.36 -24.31
CA LYS A 27 -23.68 -29.51 -24.76
C LYS A 27 -23.15 -30.13 -26.05
N GLN A 28 -22.59 -29.33 -26.95
CA GLN A 28 -22.09 -29.77 -28.25
C GLN A 28 -20.65 -30.33 -28.19
N SER A 29 -19.83 -29.88 -27.24
CA SER A 29 -18.47 -30.40 -27.04
C SER A 29 -18.41 -31.86 -26.59
N SER A 30 -19.56 -32.48 -26.28
CA SER A 30 -19.88 -33.92 -26.13
C SER A 30 -18.96 -34.80 -25.27
N ASN A 31 -17.92 -34.25 -24.64
CA ASN A 31 -16.90 -35.00 -23.92
C ASN A 31 -16.76 -34.62 -22.43
N THR A 32 -17.68 -33.81 -21.88
CA THR A 32 -17.66 -33.48 -20.44
C THR A 32 -19.03 -33.71 -19.81
N ASP A 33 -19.05 -34.24 -18.59
CA ASP A 33 -20.27 -34.41 -17.78
C ASP A 33 -20.52 -33.18 -16.88
N LEU A 34 -19.97 -32.03 -17.26
CA LEU A 34 -19.87 -30.82 -16.43
C LEU A 34 -20.95 -29.80 -16.77
N SER A 35 -21.40 -29.08 -15.74
CA SER A 35 -22.22 -27.87 -15.86
C SER A 35 -21.37 -26.61 -16.01
N ILE A 36 -21.95 -25.52 -16.52
CA ILE A 36 -21.28 -24.19 -16.59
C ILE A 36 -20.72 -23.78 -15.23
N THR A 37 -21.52 -23.92 -14.16
CA THR A 37 -21.09 -23.56 -12.81
C THR A 37 -19.89 -24.39 -12.35
N GLU A 38 -19.82 -25.67 -12.73
CA GLU A 38 -18.68 -26.53 -12.44
C GLU A 38 -17.44 -26.09 -13.24
N ILE A 39 -17.59 -25.67 -14.49
CA ILE A 39 -16.49 -25.18 -15.34
C ILE A 39 -15.95 -23.85 -14.82
N HIS A 40 -16.80 -22.87 -14.50
CA HIS A 40 -16.38 -21.64 -13.83
C HIS A 40 -15.71 -21.92 -12.48
N THR A 41 -16.11 -23.01 -11.80
CA THR A 41 -15.41 -23.44 -10.58
C THR A 41 -14.00 -23.97 -10.89
N LEU A 42 -13.80 -24.71 -11.99
CA LEU A 42 -12.48 -25.14 -12.45
C LEU A 42 -11.60 -23.94 -12.85
N GLU A 43 -12.16 -22.96 -13.57
CA GLU A 43 -11.46 -21.71 -13.91
C GLU A 43 -11.05 -20.92 -12.66
N ALA A 44 -11.94 -20.85 -11.67
CA ALA A 44 -11.66 -20.21 -10.40
C ALA A 44 -10.56 -20.92 -9.60
N ILE A 45 -10.32 -22.23 -9.80
CA ILE A 45 -9.11 -22.93 -9.30
C ILE A 45 -7.90 -22.46 -10.11
N GLY A 46 -7.98 -22.55 -11.44
CA GLY A 46 -6.99 -22.06 -12.40
C GLY A 46 -5.86 -23.03 -12.69
N VAL A 47 -5.42 -23.06 -13.96
CA VAL A 47 -4.36 -23.95 -14.48
C VAL A 47 -3.04 -23.72 -13.73
N GLY A 48 -2.41 -24.82 -13.30
CA GLY A 48 -1.13 -24.81 -12.59
C GLY A 48 -1.15 -24.19 -11.18
N LYS A 49 -2.33 -23.96 -10.60
CA LYS A 49 -2.48 -23.29 -9.29
C LYS A 49 -3.03 -24.24 -8.22
N LEU A 50 -2.31 -24.31 -7.09
CA LEU A 50 -2.79 -24.92 -5.84
C LEU A 50 -3.53 -23.87 -5.00
N LYS A 51 -4.85 -24.03 -4.84
CA LYS A 51 -5.70 -23.08 -4.08
C LYS A 51 -6.39 -23.76 -2.89
N THR A 52 -6.75 -22.96 -1.90
CA THR A 52 -7.62 -23.39 -0.78
C THR A 52 -9.09 -23.18 -1.14
N MET A 53 -9.98 -23.89 -0.45
CA MET A 53 -11.43 -23.70 -0.58
C MET A 53 -11.84 -22.23 -0.39
N THR A 54 -11.26 -21.53 0.58
CA THR A 54 -11.57 -20.12 0.86
C THR A 54 -11.17 -19.20 -0.31
N GLN A 55 -10.03 -19.46 -0.95
CA GLN A 55 -9.57 -18.65 -2.09
C GLN A 55 -10.48 -18.81 -3.32
N VAL A 56 -10.93 -20.03 -3.59
CA VAL A 56 -11.84 -20.28 -4.72
C VAL A 56 -13.23 -19.76 -4.42
N ALA A 57 -13.71 -19.87 -3.17
CA ALA A 57 -15.01 -19.37 -2.74
C ALA A 57 -15.07 -17.84 -2.85
N GLY A 58 -13.99 -17.15 -2.46
CA GLY A 58 -13.84 -15.71 -2.62
C GLY A 58 -13.83 -15.28 -4.09
N ALA A 59 -13.12 -16.01 -4.96
CA ALA A 59 -13.10 -15.70 -6.40
C ALA A 59 -14.49 -15.81 -7.05
N LEU A 60 -15.29 -16.80 -6.62
CA LEU A 60 -16.65 -17.04 -7.12
C LEU A 60 -17.73 -16.23 -6.37
N LYS A 61 -17.37 -15.50 -5.31
CA LYS A 61 -18.30 -14.77 -4.42
C LYS A 61 -19.43 -15.65 -3.87
N ILE A 62 -19.11 -16.89 -3.47
CA ILE A 62 -20.06 -17.84 -2.84
C ILE A 62 -19.54 -18.29 -1.47
N SER A 63 -20.43 -18.88 -0.66
CA SER A 63 -20.03 -19.44 0.63
C SER A 63 -19.10 -20.65 0.48
N VAL A 64 -18.19 -20.86 1.44
CA VAL A 64 -17.32 -22.05 1.46
C VAL A 64 -18.15 -23.34 1.54
N SER A 65 -19.30 -23.32 2.21
CA SER A 65 -20.25 -24.44 2.23
C SER A 65 -20.80 -24.76 0.84
N THR A 66 -21.21 -23.75 0.07
CA THR A 66 -21.68 -23.93 -1.31
C THR A 66 -20.57 -24.48 -2.20
N LEU A 67 -19.37 -23.91 -2.11
CA LEU A 67 -18.22 -24.38 -2.86
C LEU A 67 -17.86 -25.83 -2.49
N THR A 68 -17.96 -26.21 -1.21
CA THR A 68 -17.64 -27.57 -0.76
C THR A 68 -18.46 -28.61 -1.48
N VAL A 69 -19.74 -28.34 -1.72
CA VAL A 69 -20.62 -29.22 -2.51
C VAL A 69 -20.14 -29.32 -3.96
N ALA A 70 -19.81 -28.20 -4.60
CA ALA A 70 -19.31 -28.17 -5.98
C ALA A 70 -17.98 -28.92 -6.13
N ILE A 71 -17.01 -28.66 -5.26
CA ILE A 71 -15.70 -29.33 -5.28
C ILE A 71 -15.84 -30.83 -4.98
N ASN A 72 -16.71 -31.25 -4.07
CA ASN A 72 -16.94 -32.67 -3.83
C ASN A 72 -17.43 -33.39 -5.10
N LYS A 73 -18.31 -32.75 -5.88
CA LYS A 73 -18.76 -33.28 -7.19
C LYS A 73 -17.60 -33.34 -8.19
N LEU A 74 -16.85 -32.25 -8.34
CA LEU A 74 -15.72 -32.18 -9.26
C LEU A 74 -14.59 -33.16 -8.95
N VAL A 75 -14.32 -33.41 -7.66
CA VAL A 75 -13.38 -34.45 -7.22
C VAL A 75 -13.90 -35.83 -7.58
N LYS A 76 -15.19 -36.12 -7.33
CA LYS A 76 -15.82 -37.40 -7.69
C LYS A 76 -15.78 -37.64 -9.21
N LYS A 77 -15.95 -36.59 -9.99
CA LYS A 77 -15.87 -36.61 -11.46
C LYS A 77 -14.43 -36.66 -12.00
N GLY A 78 -13.41 -36.51 -11.15
CA GLY A 78 -12.00 -36.64 -11.52
C GLY A 78 -11.34 -35.39 -12.11
N TYR A 79 -12.00 -34.22 -12.07
CA TYR A 79 -11.46 -32.96 -12.60
C TYR A 79 -10.65 -32.15 -11.58
N VAL A 80 -10.80 -32.45 -10.29
CA VAL A 80 -10.13 -31.74 -9.19
C VAL A 80 -9.43 -32.73 -8.27
N GLY A 81 -8.14 -32.48 -8.03
CA GLY A 81 -7.35 -33.16 -7.02
C GLY A 81 -7.50 -32.50 -5.65
N ARG A 82 -7.37 -33.31 -4.58
CA ARG A 82 -7.25 -32.82 -3.21
C ARG A 82 -5.95 -33.30 -2.60
N SER A 83 -5.13 -32.37 -2.16
CA SER A 83 -3.92 -32.65 -1.41
C SER A 83 -3.99 -32.02 -0.03
N ARG A 84 -3.62 -32.80 1.00
CA ARG A 84 -3.39 -32.25 2.33
C ARG A 84 -1.97 -31.73 2.38
N VAL A 85 -1.81 -30.51 2.88
CA VAL A 85 -0.49 -29.92 3.04
C VAL A 85 0.31 -30.76 4.05
N PRO A 86 1.52 -31.27 3.71
CA PRO A 86 2.30 -32.13 4.60
C PRO A 86 2.58 -31.50 5.97
N GLU A 87 2.80 -30.19 6.00
CA GLU A 87 3.17 -29.41 7.17
C GLU A 87 1.97 -29.04 8.06
N ASP A 88 0.74 -29.07 7.54
CA ASP A 88 -0.50 -28.91 8.32
C ASP A 88 -1.64 -29.68 7.64
N ARG A 89 -1.87 -30.91 8.09
CA ARG A 89 -2.88 -31.82 7.53
C ARG A 89 -4.32 -31.32 7.66
N ARG A 90 -4.56 -30.23 8.38
CA ARG A 90 -5.87 -29.56 8.47
C ARG A 90 -6.15 -28.67 7.25
N ILE A 91 -5.13 -28.30 6.49
CA ILE A 91 -5.26 -27.49 5.28
C ILE A 91 -5.40 -28.42 4.08
N VAL A 92 -6.58 -28.37 3.47
CA VAL A 92 -6.87 -29.05 2.21
C VAL A 92 -6.70 -28.05 1.07
N LYS A 93 -5.80 -28.35 0.15
CA LYS A 93 -5.69 -27.64 -1.13
C LYS A 93 -6.36 -28.44 -2.23
N ILE A 94 -6.80 -27.70 -3.24
CA ILE A 94 -7.40 -28.20 -4.46
C ILE A 94 -6.61 -27.67 -5.64
N GLU A 95 -6.50 -28.52 -6.65
CA GLU A 95 -5.84 -28.23 -7.91
C GLU A 95 -6.59 -28.94 -9.03
N LEU A 96 -6.41 -28.46 -10.26
CA LEU A 96 -6.94 -29.14 -11.43
C LEU A 96 -6.13 -30.42 -11.70
N THR A 97 -6.81 -31.51 -12.03
CA THR A 97 -6.16 -32.66 -12.65
C THR A 97 -5.88 -32.34 -14.12
N ASP A 98 -5.15 -33.20 -14.84
CA ASP A 98 -4.91 -33.03 -16.28
C ASP A 98 -6.23 -32.91 -17.06
N SER A 99 -7.25 -33.69 -16.67
CA SER A 99 -8.60 -33.58 -17.22
C SER A 99 -9.26 -32.23 -16.89
N GLY A 100 -9.06 -31.70 -15.69
CA GLY A 100 -9.55 -30.38 -15.30
C GLY A 100 -8.87 -29.24 -16.06
N VAL A 101 -7.56 -29.35 -16.30
CA VAL A 101 -6.78 -28.38 -17.10
C VAL A 101 -7.30 -28.34 -18.53
N LYS A 102 -7.44 -29.52 -19.16
CA LYS A 102 -7.93 -29.61 -20.55
C LYS A 102 -9.28 -28.93 -20.74
N VAL A 103 -10.23 -29.14 -19.81
CA VAL A 103 -11.55 -28.49 -19.88
C VAL A 103 -11.45 -26.97 -19.78
N VAL A 104 -10.60 -26.46 -18.88
CA VAL A 104 -10.41 -25.00 -18.74
C VAL A 104 -9.76 -24.41 -19.98
N GLU A 105 -8.79 -25.09 -20.58
CA GLU A 105 -8.15 -24.65 -21.82
C GLU A 105 -9.11 -24.66 -23.01
N GLU A 106 -9.93 -25.70 -23.16
CA GLU A 106 -10.99 -25.77 -24.19
C GLU A 106 -12.02 -24.64 -24.02
N HIS A 107 -12.40 -24.33 -22.77
CA HIS A 107 -13.31 -23.23 -22.46
C HIS A 107 -12.71 -21.85 -22.76
N GLN A 108 -11.43 -21.65 -22.42
CA GLN A 108 -10.70 -20.41 -22.72
C GLN A 108 -10.52 -20.20 -24.23
N ALA A 109 -10.21 -21.27 -24.97
CA ALA A 109 -10.13 -21.24 -26.42
C ALA A 109 -11.48 -20.86 -27.05
N PHE A 110 -12.58 -21.45 -26.56
CA PHE A 110 -13.92 -21.08 -26.98
C PHE A 110 -14.21 -19.57 -26.79
N HIS A 111 -13.86 -19.00 -25.63
CA HIS A 111 -14.01 -17.56 -25.41
C HIS A 111 -13.15 -16.72 -26.34
N HIS A 112 -11.91 -17.14 -26.59
CA HIS A 112 -11.01 -16.47 -27.51
C HIS A 112 -11.60 -16.43 -28.92
N ASP A 113 -12.02 -17.59 -29.44
CA ASP A 113 -12.64 -17.71 -30.77
C ASP A 113 -13.91 -16.86 -30.87
N MET A 114 -14.72 -16.83 -29.80
CA MET A 114 -15.93 -16.01 -29.77
C MET A 114 -15.59 -14.52 -29.91
N ILE A 115 -14.62 -14.02 -29.16
CA ILE A 115 -14.18 -12.63 -29.24
C ILE A 115 -13.57 -12.33 -30.60
N GLU A 116 -12.67 -13.19 -31.09
CA GLU A 116 -12.02 -13.03 -32.40
C GLU A 116 -13.07 -12.92 -33.52
N ASN A 117 -14.08 -13.80 -33.52
CA ASN A 117 -15.18 -13.76 -34.48
C ASN A 117 -15.98 -12.46 -34.39
N ILE A 118 -16.32 -11.99 -33.18
CA ILE A 118 -17.04 -10.73 -32.96
C ILE A 118 -16.23 -9.54 -33.49
N THR A 119 -14.90 -9.56 -33.32
CA THR A 119 -14.02 -8.45 -33.69
C THR A 119 -13.43 -8.55 -35.10
N SER A 120 -13.59 -9.69 -35.79
CA SER A 120 -12.94 -10.01 -37.07
C SER A 120 -13.23 -9.01 -38.20
N HIS A 121 -14.34 -8.27 -38.11
CA HIS A 121 -14.76 -7.27 -39.09
C HIS A 121 -14.55 -5.84 -38.63
N MET A 122 -13.90 -5.62 -37.48
CA MET A 122 -13.68 -4.30 -36.89
C MET A 122 -12.31 -3.75 -37.29
N THR A 123 -12.25 -2.46 -37.55
CA THR A 123 -10.99 -1.71 -37.62
C THR A 123 -10.40 -1.50 -36.22
N GLU A 124 -9.11 -1.20 -36.12
CA GLU A 124 -8.49 -0.85 -34.82
C GLU A 124 -9.20 0.33 -34.12
N GLU A 125 -9.66 1.32 -34.89
CA GLU A 125 -10.37 2.48 -34.33
C GLU A 125 -11.72 2.08 -33.73
N GLU A 126 -12.50 1.26 -34.44
CA GLU A 126 -13.78 0.74 -33.93
C GLU A 126 -13.58 -0.16 -32.70
N MET A 127 -12.51 -0.96 -32.70
CA MET A 127 -12.14 -1.81 -31.55
C MET A 127 -11.80 -0.95 -30.32
N ASN A 128 -11.03 0.12 -30.49
CA ASN A 128 -10.72 1.05 -29.42
C ASN A 128 -11.97 1.77 -28.86
N VAL A 129 -12.92 2.14 -29.73
CA VAL A 129 -14.19 2.74 -29.29
C VAL A 129 -15.05 1.74 -28.51
N LEU A 130 -15.08 0.47 -28.94
CA LEU A 130 -15.80 -0.60 -28.24
C LEU A 130 -15.20 -0.85 -26.85
N ILE A 131 -13.88 -0.98 -26.76
CA ILE A 131 -13.16 -1.17 -25.50
C ILE A 131 -13.51 -0.04 -24.54
N LYS A 132 -13.34 1.22 -24.96
CA LYS A 132 -13.64 2.39 -24.13
C LYS A 132 -15.10 2.46 -23.66
N SER A 133 -16.04 2.02 -24.51
CA SER A 133 -17.46 1.98 -24.17
C SER A 133 -17.77 0.90 -23.12
N LEU A 134 -17.19 -0.29 -23.27
CA LEU A 134 -17.33 -1.39 -22.32
C LEU A 134 -16.64 -1.09 -20.98
N GLU A 135 -15.47 -0.44 -21.02
CA GLU A 135 -14.79 0.07 -19.82
C GLU A 135 -15.68 1.06 -19.06
N GLY A 136 -16.39 1.95 -19.75
CA GLY A 136 -17.36 2.86 -19.12
C GLY A 136 -18.52 2.14 -18.42
N VAL A 137 -19.01 1.04 -19.00
CA VAL A 137 -20.05 0.19 -18.40
C VAL A 137 -19.48 -0.59 -17.20
N GLN A 138 -18.29 -1.17 -17.34
CA GLN A 138 -17.60 -1.87 -16.26
C GLN A 138 -17.33 -0.93 -15.07
N GLU A 139 -16.92 0.30 -15.35
CA GLU A 139 -16.71 1.36 -14.36
C GLU A 139 -18.01 1.73 -13.63
N PHE A 140 -19.16 1.79 -14.32
CA PHE A 140 -20.46 1.99 -13.66
C PHE A 140 -20.78 0.87 -12.66
N PHE A 141 -20.60 -0.40 -13.05
CA PHE A 141 -20.82 -1.52 -12.13
C PHE A 141 -19.76 -1.57 -11.02
N HIS A 142 -18.53 -1.11 -11.28
CA HIS A 142 -17.53 -0.92 -10.25
C HIS A 142 -17.97 0.13 -9.24
N ARG A 143 -18.49 1.27 -9.68
CA ARG A 143 -19.02 2.33 -8.80
C ARG A 143 -20.17 1.87 -7.92
N GLN A 144 -21.03 0.98 -8.41
CA GLN A 144 -22.09 0.36 -7.61
C GLN A 144 -21.53 -0.50 -6.45
N LEU A 145 -20.31 -1.04 -6.57
CA LEU A 145 -19.59 -1.76 -5.51
C LEU A 145 -18.76 -0.84 -4.61
N LEU A 146 -18.65 0.46 -4.94
CA LEU A 146 -17.86 1.48 -4.26
C LEU A 146 -18.78 2.52 -3.60
N THR A 147 -19.82 2.10 -2.88
CA THR A 147 -20.70 3.07 -2.23
C THR A 147 -19.98 3.67 -1.02
N PRO A 148 -19.56 4.95 -1.06
CA PRO A 148 -19.03 5.60 0.14
C PRO A 148 -20.10 5.59 1.23
N ILE A 149 -19.67 5.61 2.48
CA ILE A 149 -20.56 5.84 3.62
C ILE A 149 -21.28 7.16 3.36
N GLN A 150 -22.61 7.10 3.20
CA GLN A 150 -23.45 8.28 3.06
C GLN A 150 -23.77 8.81 4.46
N SER A 151 -23.46 10.07 4.70
CA SER A 151 -23.82 10.80 5.92
C SER A 151 -24.35 12.17 5.51
N ASP A 152 -25.40 12.62 6.18
CA ASP A 152 -25.93 13.98 6.04
C ASP A 152 -25.04 15.02 6.74
N GLU A 153 -24.09 14.57 7.57
CA GLU A 153 -23.09 15.40 8.25
C GLU A 153 -21.70 15.25 7.61
N PRO A 154 -20.85 16.30 7.61
CA PRO A 154 -19.48 16.20 7.13
C PRO A 154 -18.71 15.10 7.88
N MET A 155 -17.93 14.30 7.14
CA MET A 155 -17.11 13.25 7.74
C MET A 155 -15.96 13.85 8.55
N GLU A 156 -16.00 13.71 9.88
CA GLU A 156 -14.96 14.25 10.75
C GLU A 156 -14.03 13.16 11.31
N LEU A 157 -12.76 13.53 11.49
CA LEU A 157 -11.79 12.73 12.22
C LEU A 157 -12.22 12.63 13.69
N LYS A 158 -12.55 11.41 14.12
CA LYS A 158 -12.92 11.11 15.51
C LYS A 158 -11.71 10.56 16.26
N PRO A 159 -11.48 10.92 17.52
CA PRO A 159 -10.43 10.30 18.31
C PRO A 159 -10.52 8.77 18.27
N LEU A 160 -9.37 8.09 18.22
CA LEU A 160 -9.33 6.64 18.14
C LEU A 160 -8.43 6.03 19.21
N ASN A 161 -8.65 4.74 19.47
CA ASN A 161 -7.82 3.94 20.35
C ASN A 161 -7.12 2.83 19.57
N MET A 162 -5.85 2.59 19.87
CA MET A 162 -5.12 1.40 19.48
C MET A 162 -4.83 0.61 20.76
N GLY A 163 -5.79 -0.18 21.22
CA GLY A 163 -5.77 -0.75 22.57
C GLY A 163 -5.82 0.34 23.65
N ASN A 164 -4.80 0.40 24.52
CA ASN A 164 -4.67 1.41 25.57
C ASN A 164 -4.08 2.75 25.10
N LEU A 165 -3.67 2.87 23.83
CA LEU A 165 -3.08 4.10 23.31
C LEU A 165 -4.14 4.98 22.64
N TYR A 166 -4.39 6.16 23.21
CA TYR A 166 -5.36 7.13 22.73
C TYR A 166 -4.72 8.11 21.73
N VAL A 167 -5.41 8.38 20.62
CA VAL A 167 -5.02 9.36 19.60
C VAL A 167 -6.13 10.42 19.48
N PRO A 168 -5.91 11.64 20.02
CA PRO A 168 -6.90 12.71 19.99
C PRO A 168 -7.33 13.13 18.58
N ILE A 169 -6.37 13.27 17.67
CA ILE A 169 -6.60 13.63 16.27
C ILE A 169 -5.89 12.59 15.40
N PRO A 170 -6.61 11.68 14.71
CA PRO A 170 -6.05 10.60 13.88
C PRO A 170 -5.27 11.04 12.63
N ILE A 171 -4.43 12.06 12.74
CA ILE A 171 -3.46 12.49 11.73
C ILE A 171 -2.10 11.95 12.14
N PHE A 172 -1.57 11.06 11.31
CA PHE A 172 -0.25 10.47 11.45
C PHE A 172 0.69 11.24 10.54
N GLN A 173 1.71 11.90 11.08
CA GLN A 173 2.77 12.46 10.24
C GLN A 173 3.66 11.31 9.75
N GLY A 174 3.71 11.04 8.44
CA GLY A 174 4.48 9.91 7.92
C GLY A 174 5.99 10.06 8.18
N GLY A 175 6.69 8.98 8.56
CA GLY A 175 8.14 9.01 8.78
C GLY A 175 8.92 9.21 7.49
N MET A 176 9.70 10.30 7.41
CA MET A 176 10.43 10.77 6.24
C MET A 176 11.93 10.76 6.50
N GLY A 177 12.61 9.79 5.90
CA GLY A 177 14.07 9.67 5.95
C GLY A 177 14.76 10.32 4.76
N ILE A 178 16.04 10.70 4.85
CA ILE A 178 16.91 10.72 6.03
C ILE A 178 16.87 12.14 6.60
N GLY A 179 16.71 12.32 7.91
CA GLY A 179 16.81 13.64 8.57
C GLY A 179 15.67 14.63 8.31
N ILE A 180 14.56 14.20 7.68
CA ILE A 180 13.44 15.09 7.34
C ILE A 180 12.38 15.10 8.46
N SER A 181 12.07 13.94 9.04
CA SER A 181 11.23 13.84 10.24
C SER A 181 12.02 13.30 11.42
N MET A 182 12.50 14.21 12.27
CA MET A 182 13.22 13.89 13.49
C MET A 182 12.40 14.39 14.69
N TRP A 183 13.02 14.59 15.86
CA TRP A 183 12.27 14.91 17.08
C TRP A 183 11.43 16.19 16.99
N LYS A 184 11.88 17.23 16.27
CA LYS A 184 11.17 18.53 16.24
C LYS A 184 9.82 18.41 15.55
N LEU A 185 9.79 17.78 14.37
CA LEU A 185 8.55 17.57 13.65
C LEU A 185 7.60 16.64 14.43
N ALA A 186 8.13 15.52 14.93
CA ALA A 186 7.34 14.55 15.67
C ALA A 186 6.71 15.18 16.93
N ALA A 187 7.49 15.95 17.70
CA ALA A 187 6.98 16.66 18.87
C ALA A 187 5.93 17.72 18.51
N ALA A 188 6.14 18.49 17.44
CA ALA A 188 5.18 19.51 16.99
C ALA A 188 3.83 18.90 16.58
N VAL A 189 3.85 17.77 15.88
CA VAL A 189 2.65 17.01 15.48
C VAL A 189 1.94 16.43 16.71
N SER A 190 2.71 15.86 17.64
CA SER A 190 2.19 15.33 18.91
C SER A 190 1.53 16.44 19.76
N LYS A 191 2.14 17.64 19.85
CA LYS A 191 1.55 18.80 20.53
C LYS A 191 0.19 19.24 19.95
N CYS A 192 -0.08 18.92 18.69
CA CYS A 192 -1.37 19.16 18.05
C CYS A 192 -2.37 18.01 18.25
N GLY A 193 -2.02 16.97 19.00
CA GLY A 193 -2.87 15.81 19.27
C GLY A 193 -2.79 14.70 18.22
N GLY A 194 -1.92 14.83 17.22
CA GLY A 194 -1.67 13.77 16.24
C GLY A 194 -0.52 12.84 16.60
N VAL A 195 -0.20 11.91 15.71
CA VAL A 195 0.88 10.94 15.92
C VAL A 195 2.17 11.46 15.29
N GLY A 196 3.16 11.77 16.13
CA GLY A 196 4.49 12.19 15.71
C GLY A 196 5.38 11.00 15.40
N ILE A 197 6.02 10.97 14.23
CA ILE A 197 6.76 9.79 13.76
C ILE A 197 8.16 10.18 13.31
N ILE A 198 9.16 9.66 14.03
CA ILE A 198 10.58 9.83 13.70
C ILE A 198 10.99 8.79 12.67
N SER A 199 11.83 9.19 11.71
CA SER A 199 12.35 8.25 10.71
C SER A 199 13.53 7.43 11.26
N GLY A 200 13.46 6.12 11.13
CA GLY A 200 14.56 5.20 11.45
C GLY A 200 15.60 5.04 10.33
N ALA A 201 15.44 5.74 9.21
CA ALA A 201 16.38 5.69 8.12
C ALA A 201 17.64 6.50 8.46
N GLN A 202 18.70 5.81 8.88
CA GLN A 202 20.03 6.39 9.15
C GLN A 202 20.00 7.65 10.05
N PRO A 203 19.33 7.61 11.23
CA PRO A 203 19.19 8.78 12.11
C PRO A 203 20.54 9.35 12.59
N GLY A 204 21.60 8.54 12.58
CA GLY A 204 22.96 8.93 12.98
C GLY A 204 23.78 9.61 11.89
N TYR A 205 23.20 10.03 10.77
CA TYR A 205 23.95 10.61 9.63
C TYR A 205 24.77 11.88 9.93
N MET A 206 24.52 12.50 11.09
CA MET A 206 25.24 13.66 11.62
C MET A 206 26.27 13.32 12.69
N GLU A 207 26.37 12.06 13.12
CA GLU A 207 27.37 11.63 14.10
C GLU A 207 28.77 11.54 13.45
N ASP A 208 29.81 11.89 14.20
CA ASP A 208 31.19 11.89 13.69
C ASP A 208 31.67 10.50 13.25
N ASP A 209 31.23 9.45 13.96
CA ASP A 209 31.55 8.04 13.71
C ASP A 209 30.63 7.37 12.69
N PHE A 210 29.66 8.07 12.08
CA PHE A 210 28.64 7.47 11.22
C PHE A 210 29.20 6.61 10.08
N TYR A 211 30.30 7.03 9.46
CA TYR A 211 30.89 6.28 8.34
C TYR A 211 31.82 5.14 8.77
N THR A 212 32.26 5.12 10.02
CA THR A 212 33.15 4.07 10.56
C THR A 212 32.38 3.04 11.37
N ASP A 213 31.34 3.46 12.09
CA ASP A 213 30.42 2.62 12.86
C ASP A 213 28.97 3.13 12.72
N PRO A 214 28.33 2.89 11.55
CA PRO A 214 26.98 3.37 11.30
C PRO A 214 25.95 2.76 12.24
N LEU A 215 26.17 1.54 12.75
CA LEU A 215 25.19 0.91 13.65
C LEU A 215 25.14 1.67 14.99
N SER A 216 26.29 1.85 15.64
CA SER A 216 26.35 2.54 16.94
C SER A 216 25.89 3.99 16.83
N ALA A 217 26.29 4.69 15.76
CA ALA A 217 25.84 6.04 15.45
C ALA A 217 24.30 6.12 15.34
N ASN A 218 23.70 5.20 14.57
CA ASN A 218 22.25 5.17 14.38
C ASN A 218 21.48 4.78 15.64
N VAL A 219 21.98 3.83 16.44
CA VAL A 219 21.37 3.45 17.72
C VAL A 219 21.39 4.63 18.70
N ARG A 220 22.54 5.30 18.84
CA ARG A 220 22.70 6.46 19.73
C ARG A 220 21.78 7.61 19.32
N ALA A 221 21.75 7.93 18.02
CA ALA A 221 20.86 8.96 17.49
C ALA A 221 19.39 8.59 17.68
N MET A 222 18.97 7.36 17.34
CA MET A 222 17.58 6.94 17.49
C MET A 222 17.07 7.11 18.94
N LYS A 223 17.86 6.70 19.93
CA LYS A 223 17.50 6.88 21.35
C LYS A 223 17.32 8.36 21.70
N ARG A 224 18.30 9.19 21.34
CA ARG A 224 18.26 10.63 21.60
C ARG A 224 17.03 11.30 20.99
N GLU A 225 16.70 10.95 19.74
CA GLU A 225 15.59 11.55 19.00
C GLU A 225 14.23 11.20 19.62
N VAL A 226 14.03 9.92 19.98
CA VAL A 226 12.81 9.46 20.66
C VAL A 226 12.69 10.07 22.05
N GLU A 227 13.77 10.05 22.84
CA GLU A 227 13.79 10.64 24.19
C GLU A 227 13.48 12.14 24.16
N GLN A 228 14.07 12.89 23.21
CA GLN A 228 13.78 14.32 23.06
C GLN A 228 12.32 14.57 22.69
N ALA A 229 11.78 13.85 21.70
CA ALA A 229 10.39 14.01 21.30
C ALA A 229 9.41 13.70 22.45
N ILE A 230 9.66 12.64 23.23
CA ILE A 230 8.83 12.29 24.40
C ILE A 230 8.94 13.36 25.49
N ASN A 231 10.16 13.81 25.81
CA ASN A 231 10.37 14.82 26.86
C ASN A 231 9.68 16.16 26.53
N GLU A 232 9.58 16.51 25.25
CA GLU A 232 8.92 17.72 24.77
C GLU A 232 7.39 17.70 24.92
N VAL A 233 6.78 16.52 25.10
CA VAL A 233 5.31 16.36 25.05
C VAL A 233 4.70 15.65 26.25
N LYS A 234 5.49 14.95 27.07
CA LYS A 234 5.01 14.11 28.18
C LYS A 234 4.11 14.84 29.20
N ASP A 235 4.33 16.13 29.40
CA ASP A 235 3.59 16.96 30.37
C ASP A 235 2.48 17.80 29.71
N ILE A 236 2.21 17.60 28.41
CA ILE A 236 1.21 18.37 27.64
C ILE A 236 -0.09 17.57 27.56
N PRO A 237 -1.18 18.01 28.21
CA PRO A 237 -2.46 17.33 28.14
C PRO A 237 -2.97 17.26 26.70
N GLY A 238 -3.39 16.06 26.26
CA GLY A 238 -3.90 15.86 24.91
C GLY A 238 -2.82 15.82 23.82
N ALA A 239 -1.53 15.77 24.17
CA ALA A 239 -0.50 15.42 23.21
C ALA A 239 -0.71 13.99 22.69
N GLY A 240 -0.54 13.80 21.39
CA GLY A 240 -0.65 12.48 20.77
C GLY A 240 0.64 11.65 20.91
N PRO A 241 0.61 10.37 20.55
CA PRO A 241 1.74 9.47 20.79
C PRO A 241 2.94 9.76 19.89
N ILE A 242 4.12 9.35 20.37
CA ILE A 242 5.38 9.37 19.61
C ILE A 242 5.72 7.96 19.16
N GLY A 243 6.09 7.81 17.89
CA GLY A 243 6.53 6.56 17.31
C GLY A 243 7.70 6.73 16.35
N ILE A 244 8.08 5.60 15.75
CA ILE A 244 9.09 5.57 14.68
C ILE A 244 8.55 4.86 13.45
N ASN A 245 9.10 5.20 12.28
CA ASN A 245 8.95 4.41 11.06
C ASN A 245 10.28 3.72 10.73
N MET A 246 10.24 2.40 10.54
CA MET A 246 11.42 1.63 10.15
C MET A 246 11.15 0.71 8.95
N MET A 247 12.02 0.75 7.96
CA MET A 247 11.93 -0.09 6.76
C MET A 247 12.43 -1.50 7.03
N CYS A 248 11.64 -2.52 6.71
CA CYS A 248 12.02 -3.93 6.86
C CYS A 248 13.26 -4.30 6.02
N ALA A 249 13.52 -3.55 4.95
CA ALA A 249 14.66 -3.74 4.06
C ALA A 249 16.01 -3.29 4.66
N ALA A 250 16.00 -2.55 5.77
CA ALA A 250 17.22 -2.10 6.42
C ALA A 250 17.98 -3.26 7.06
N ARG A 251 19.30 -3.27 6.93
CA ARG A 251 20.16 -4.32 7.48
C ARG A 251 20.07 -4.43 9.01
N ASN A 252 19.96 -3.29 9.68
CA ASN A 252 19.97 -3.17 11.14
C ASN A 252 18.57 -2.89 11.69
N TYR A 253 17.53 -3.47 11.08
CA TYR A 253 16.13 -3.24 11.45
C TYR A 253 15.88 -3.55 12.94
N ASP A 254 16.37 -4.71 13.40
CA ASP A 254 16.12 -5.20 14.76
C ASP A 254 16.74 -4.29 15.82
N GLU A 255 17.99 -3.86 15.62
CA GLU A 255 18.73 -3.05 16.58
C GLU A 255 18.11 -1.65 16.74
N ILE A 256 17.70 -1.03 15.64
CA ILE A 256 17.10 0.31 15.67
C ILE A 256 15.70 0.28 16.27
N VAL A 257 14.89 -0.74 15.96
CA VAL A 257 13.57 -0.90 16.59
C VAL A 257 13.71 -1.14 18.09
N LYS A 258 14.63 -2.01 18.54
CA LYS A 258 14.90 -2.19 19.98
C LYS A 258 15.34 -0.89 20.64
N ALA A 259 16.26 -0.14 20.01
CA ALA A 259 16.73 1.12 20.53
C ALA A 259 15.60 2.15 20.71
N ALA A 260 14.69 2.24 19.75
CA ALA A 260 13.52 3.13 19.83
C ALA A 260 12.55 2.71 20.95
N VAL A 261 12.28 1.41 21.08
CA VAL A 261 11.42 0.88 22.16
C VAL A 261 12.04 1.15 23.53
N GLU A 262 13.34 0.89 23.69
CA GLU A 262 14.08 1.19 24.93
C GLU A 262 14.04 2.68 25.29
N ALA A 263 14.02 3.56 24.29
CA ALA A 263 13.90 5.01 24.46
C ALA A 263 12.47 5.50 24.73
N GLY A 264 11.47 4.61 24.68
CA GLY A 264 10.07 4.91 25.02
C GLY A 264 9.14 5.12 23.83
N ALA A 265 9.53 4.75 22.60
CA ALA A 265 8.65 4.84 21.44
C ALA A 265 7.36 4.01 21.68
N GLN A 266 6.20 4.65 21.51
CA GLN A 266 4.90 4.05 21.79
C GLN A 266 4.32 3.33 20.58
N ILE A 267 4.80 3.65 19.38
CA ILE A 267 4.34 3.06 18.11
C ILE A 267 5.55 2.71 17.23
N ILE A 268 5.56 1.50 16.68
CA ILE A 268 6.50 1.06 15.64
C ILE A 268 5.73 0.86 14.34
N ILE A 269 5.95 1.75 13.38
CA ILE A 269 5.44 1.63 12.02
C ILE A 269 6.49 0.92 11.16
N SER A 270 6.08 -0.05 10.35
CA SER A 270 7.03 -0.77 9.49
C SER A 270 6.52 -0.97 8.07
N GLY A 271 7.31 -0.50 7.10
CA GLY A 271 7.04 -0.61 5.66
C GLY A 271 8.22 -1.20 4.88
N ALA A 272 8.20 -1.02 3.55
CA ALA A 272 9.22 -1.51 2.62
C ALA A 272 9.57 -3.01 2.82
N GLY A 273 8.53 -3.83 2.92
CA GLY A 273 8.59 -5.27 3.18
C GLY A 273 7.48 -5.72 4.12
N LEU A 274 7.38 -7.02 4.37
CA LEU A 274 6.41 -7.58 5.33
C LEU A 274 7.10 -7.73 6.70
N PRO A 275 6.66 -7.02 7.77
CA PRO A 275 7.28 -7.05 9.09
C PRO A 275 6.95 -8.34 9.87
N THR A 276 7.23 -9.52 9.29
CA THR A 276 6.79 -10.80 9.86
C THR A 276 7.51 -11.20 11.16
N SER A 277 8.63 -10.58 11.51
CA SER A 277 9.38 -10.80 12.75
C SER A 277 9.06 -9.79 13.87
N LEU A 278 8.43 -8.65 13.53
CA LEU A 278 8.26 -7.52 14.44
C LEU A 278 7.57 -7.87 15.78
N PRO A 279 6.51 -8.69 15.85
CA PRO A 279 5.93 -9.07 17.14
C PRO A 279 6.85 -9.92 18.03
N GLY A 280 7.78 -10.67 17.43
CA GLY A 280 8.79 -11.43 18.17
C GLY A 280 9.89 -10.54 18.74
N LEU A 281 10.17 -9.43 18.03
CA LEU A 281 11.13 -8.40 18.40
C LEU A 281 10.59 -7.50 19.52
N VAL A 282 9.33 -7.08 19.42
CA VAL A 282 8.64 -6.21 20.37
C VAL A 282 7.52 -6.99 21.05
N LYS A 283 7.85 -7.62 22.18
CA LYS A 283 6.91 -8.43 22.97
C LYS A 283 6.01 -7.59 23.87
N ASP A 284 6.44 -6.37 24.17
CA ASP A 284 5.64 -5.42 24.92
C ASP A 284 4.37 -5.08 24.13
N LYS A 285 3.21 -5.27 24.77
CA LYS A 285 1.90 -5.02 24.16
C LYS A 285 1.47 -3.56 24.29
N ASP A 286 2.14 -2.78 25.15
CA ASP A 286 1.87 -1.35 25.29
C ASP A 286 2.47 -0.56 24.12
N VAL A 287 3.53 -1.08 23.49
CA VAL A 287 4.04 -0.57 22.21
C VAL A 287 3.20 -1.09 21.05
N LYS A 288 2.61 -0.19 20.25
CA LYS A 288 1.72 -0.54 19.12
C LYS A 288 2.50 -0.85 17.86
N LEU A 289 2.13 -1.93 17.19
CA LEU A 289 2.79 -2.40 15.98
C LEU A 289 1.89 -2.18 14.77
N VAL A 290 2.36 -1.33 13.85
CA VAL A 290 1.55 -0.79 12.76
C VAL A 290 2.23 -1.06 11.42
N PRO A 291 1.91 -2.19 10.74
CA PRO A 291 2.43 -2.44 9.40
C PRO A 291 1.88 -1.45 8.37
N ILE A 292 2.74 -1.04 7.43
CA ILE A 292 2.35 -0.38 6.19
C ILE A 292 2.06 -1.46 5.14
N VAL A 293 0.93 -1.34 4.45
CA VAL A 293 0.51 -2.24 3.37
C VAL A 293 0.12 -1.46 2.12
N SER A 294 0.22 -2.11 0.96
CA SER A 294 -0.26 -1.59 -0.33
C SER A 294 -1.50 -2.33 -0.87
N SER A 295 -2.00 -3.34 -0.15
CA SER A 295 -3.17 -4.13 -0.56
C SER A 295 -3.79 -4.92 0.60
N ALA A 296 -5.07 -5.28 0.45
CA ALA A 296 -5.76 -6.19 1.38
C ALA A 296 -5.06 -7.54 1.50
N ARG A 297 -4.48 -8.06 0.41
CA ARG A 297 -3.69 -9.30 0.42
C ARG A 297 -2.48 -9.19 1.35
N ALA A 298 -1.75 -8.09 1.34
CA ALA A 298 -0.60 -7.89 2.21
C ALA A 298 -1.04 -7.83 3.69
N ALA A 299 -2.11 -7.08 3.99
CA ALA A 299 -2.72 -7.06 5.32
C ALA A 299 -3.08 -8.47 5.81
N ALA A 300 -3.82 -9.23 4.99
CA ALA A 300 -4.23 -10.61 5.28
C ALA A 300 -3.04 -11.54 5.62
N VAL A 301 -1.92 -11.39 4.90
CA VAL A 301 -0.70 -12.17 5.13
C VAL A 301 -0.07 -11.80 6.47
N ILE A 302 0.04 -10.51 6.79
CA ILE A 302 0.63 -10.04 8.05
C ILE A 302 -0.22 -10.52 9.22
N ILE A 303 -1.54 -10.30 9.18
CA ILE A 303 -2.50 -10.71 10.22
C ILE A 303 -2.37 -12.21 10.52
N ARG A 304 -2.47 -13.05 9.49
CA ARG A 304 -2.36 -14.51 9.66
C ARG A 304 -1.01 -14.94 10.19
N SER A 305 0.08 -14.35 9.68
CA SER A 305 1.44 -14.68 10.10
C SER A 305 1.65 -14.34 11.57
N TRP A 306 1.26 -13.14 11.98
CA TRP A 306 1.43 -12.67 13.35
C TRP A 306 0.57 -13.45 14.33
N ALA A 307 -0.71 -13.68 14.00
CA ALA A 307 -1.63 -14.45 14.84
C ALA A 307 -1.11 -15.88 15.04
N LYS A 308 -0.66 -16.54 13.96
CA LYS A 308 -0.16 -17.92 14.02
C LYS A 308 1.15 -18.05 14.80
N LYS A 309 2.10 -17.13 14.61
CA LYS A 309 3.46 -17.25 15.18
C LYS A 309 3.61 -16.66 16.57
N TYR A 310 2.87 -15.60 16.88
CA TYR A 310 3.08 -14.79 18.09
C TYR A 310 1.82 -14.56 18.91
N ASN A 311 0.66 -15.05 18.47
CA ASN A 311 -0.63 -14.76 19.10
C ASN A 311 -0.85 -13.24 19.30
N ARG A 312 -0.49 -12.47 18.26
CA ARG A 312 -0.61 -11.01 18.20
C ARG A 312 -1.12 -10.63 16.81
N THR A 313 -1.93 -9.59 16.72
CA THR A 313 -2.39 -9.00 15.46
C THR A 313 -1.91 -7.54 15.37
N PRO A 314 -1.93 -6.92 14.18
CA PRO A 314 -1.67 -5.49 14.06
C PRO A 314 -2.55 -4.66 14.99
N ASP A 315 -1.95 -3.65 15.62
CA ASP A 315 -2.65 -2.69 16.49
C ASP A 315 -3.33 -1.57 15.66
N ALA A 316 -2.86 -1.35 14.43
CA ALA A 316 -3.49 -0.58 13.37
C ALA A 316 -2.88 -1.01 12.02
N ILE A 317 -3.46 -0.58 10.91
CA ILE A 317 -2.84 -0.73 9.58
C ILE A 317 -2.72 0.64 8.92
N VAL A 318 -1.54 0.92 8.35
CA VAL A 318 -1.38 2.05 7.43
C VAL A 318 -1.49 1.52 6.00
N PHE A 319 -2.48 1.99 5.25
CA PHE A 319 -2.50 1.82 3.80
C PHE A 319 -1.75 2.97 3.14
N GLU A 320 -0.68 2.65 2.40
CA GLU A 320 0.05 3.64 1.61
C GLU A 320 -0.28 3.49 0.12
N GLY A 321 -0.98 4.48 -0.42
CA GLY A 321 -1.40 4.51 -1.81
C GLY A 321 -0.31 4.99 -2.78
N PRO A 322 -0.56 4.85 -4.10
CA PRO A 322 0.42 5.13 -5.15
C PRO A 322 0.76 6.62 -5.30
N LYS A 323 0.00 7.52 -4.67
CA LYS A 323 0.24 8.97 -4.61
C LYS A 323 1.21 9.41 -3.50
N ALA A 324 1.73 8.46 -2.70
CA ALA A 324 2.73 8.70 -1.66
C ALA A 324 4.08 9.20 -2.22
N GLY A 325 4.93 9.72 -1.33
CA GLY A 325 6.31 10.09 -1.67
C GLY A 325 7.31 9.02 -1.26
N GLY A 326 8.54 9.13 -1.75
CA GLY A 326 9.54 8.11 -1.45
C GLY A 326 9.32 6.84 -2.26
N HIS A 327 9.77 5.70 -1.72
CA HIS A 327 9.60 4.40 -2.38
C HIS A 327 8.12 3.99 -2.39
N LEU A 328 7.65 3.50 -3.54
CA LEU A 328 6.27 3.09 -3.70
C LEU A 328 6.15 1.56 -3.57
N GLY A 329 5.11 1.10 -2.86
CA GLY A 329 4.77 -0.33 -2.71
C GLY A 329 4.18 -0.98 -3.97
N PHE A 330 4.45 -0.42 -5.15
CA PHE A 330 3.86 -0.76 -6.44
C PHE A 330 4.96 -0.84 -7.50
N LYS A 331 4.76 -1.66 -8.54
CA LYS A 331 5.59 -1.57 -9.74
C LYS A 331 5.19 -0.35 -10.57
N GLU A 332 6.12 0.16 -11.36
CA GLU A 332 5.90 1.37 -12.18
C GLU A 332 4.70 1.20 -13.11
N GLU A 333 4.56 0.03 -13.75
CA GLU A 333 3.47 -0.28 -14.69
C GLU A 333 2.09 -0.43 -14.02
N GLN A 334 2.06 -0.48 -12.68
CA GLN A 334 0.83 -0.65 -11.89
C GLN A 334 0.35 0.65 -11.25
N LEU A 335 1.11 1.75 -11.36
CA LEU A 335 0.83 2.99 -10.62
C LEU A 335 -0.50 3.63 -11.02
N ASP A 336 -0.83 3.63 -12.31
CA ASP A 336 -2.07 4.22 -12.82
C ASP A 336 -3.28 3.43 -12.34
N LEU A 337 -3.29 2.11 -12.58
CA LEU A 337 -4.34 1.21 -12.10
C LEU A 337 -4.48 1.24 -10.58
N ALA A 338 -3.38 1.32 -9.84
CA ALA A 338 -3.42 1.47 -8.38
C ALA A 338 -4.05 2.80 -7.96
N SER A 339 -3.83 3.87 -8.73
CA SER A 339 -4.36 5.20 -8.44
C SER A 339 -5.86 5.24 -8.66
N GLU A 340 -6.34 4.59 -9.72
CA GLU A 340 -7.77 4.38 -9.98
C GLU A 340 -8.43 3.53 -8.88
N ASN A 341 -7.75 2.48 -8.44
CA ASN A 341 -8.24 1.57 -7.40
C ASN A 341 -7.98 2.06 -5.96
N PHE A 342 -7.51 3.29 -5.75
CA PHE A 342 -7.12 3.76 -4.41
C PHE A 342 -8.25 3.60 -3.37
N TYR A 343 -9.43 4.14 -3.65
CA TYR A 343 -10.58 4.09 -2.74
C TYR A 343 -11.15 2.67 -2.58
N LYS A 344 -11.15 1.89 -3.65
CA LYS A 344 -11.50 0.47 -3.62
C LYS A 344 -10.61 -0.29 -2.63
N THR A 345 -9.32 -0.05 -2.71
CA THR A 345 -8.32 -0.72 -1.87
C THR A 345 -8.51 -0.36 -0.39
N ILE A 346 -8.92 0.88 -0.07
CA ILE A 346 -9.30 1.27 1.30
C ILE A 346 -10.42 0.35 1.81
N MET A 347 -11.51 0.19 1.06
CA MET A 347 -12.64 -0.66 1.47
C MET A 347 -12.25 -2.14 1.58
N GLU A 348 -11.45 -2.66 0.65
CA GLU A 348 -10.96 -4.04 0.70
C GLU A 348 -10.11 -4.29 1.96
N ILE A 349 -9.21 -3.36 2.31
CA ILE A 349 -8.40 -3.45 3.53
C ILE A 349 -9.29 -3.34 4.77
N LYS A 350 -10.23 -2.39 4.79
CA LYS A 350 -11.18 -2.21 5.90
C LYS A 350 -12.00 -3.47 6.13
N GLN A 351 -12.44 -4.12 5.06
CA GLN A 351 -13.13 -5.41 5.14
C GLN A 351 -12.22 -6.51 5.70
N GLU A 352 -10.97 -6.61 5.25
CA GLU A 352 -10.01 -7.61 5.74
C GLU A 352 -9.74 -7.47 7.25
N ILE A 353 -9.63 -6.23 7.75
CA ILE A 353 -9.36 -5.97 9.18
C ILE A 353 -10.62 -5.94 10.05
N SER A 354 -11.82 -6.00 9.48
CA SER A 354 -13.09 -5.88 10.22
C SER A 354 -13.29 -6.93 11.32
N SER A 355 -12.62 -8.07 11.20
CA SER A 355 -12.63 -9.14 12.20
C SER A 355 -11.65 -8.93 13.36
N LEU A 356 -10.77 -7.93 13.27
CA LEU A 356 -9.82 -7.59 14.32
C LEU A 356 -10.47 -6.63 15.32
N PRO A 357 -10.35 -6.89 16.63
CA PRO A 357 -10.76 -5.92 17.63
C PRO A 357 -9.82 -4.70 17.58
N ASP A 358 -10.39 -3.49 17.63
CA ASP A 358 -9.67 -2.23 17.84
C ASP A 358 -8.48 -1.96 16.88
N CYS A 359 -8.59 -2.38 15.61
CA CYS A 359 -7.57 -2.16 14.59
C CYS A 359 -8.05 -1.10 13.57
N PRO A 360 -7.67 0.18 13.73
CA PRO A 360 -8.02 1.23 12.78
C PRO A 360 -7.22 1.15 11.48
N LEU A 361 -7.82 1.64 10.41
CA LEU A 361 -7.20 1.84 9.10
C LEU A 361 -6.80 3.30 8.94
N ILE A 362 -5.50 3.53 8.84
CA ILE A 362 -4.91 4.85 8.57
C ILE A 362 -4.54 4.93 7.09
N VAL A 363 -5.06 5.91 6.36
CA VAL A 363 -4.87 6.01 4.91
C VAL A 363 -3.87 7.12 4.55
N GLY A 364 -2.83 6.77 3.82
CA GLY A 364 -1.82 7.70 3.32
C GLY A 364 -1.63 7.63 1.81
N GLY A 365 -1.00 8.68 1.27
CA GLY A 365 -0.71 8.82 -0.16
C GLY A 365 -1.74 9.70 -0.88
N GLY A 366 -1.34 10.94 -1.17
CA GLY A 366 -2.17 11.91 -1.89
C GLY A 366 -3.17 12.71 -1.04
N ILE A 367 -3.21 12.51 0.28
CA ILE A 367 -4.02 13.33 1.19
C ILE A 367 -3.39 14.72 1.33
N TYR A 368 -4.09 15.77 0.91
CA TYR A 368 -3.62 17.14 0.99
C TYR A 368 -4.64 18.07 1.64
N THR A 369 -5.92 18.03 1.27
CA THR A 369 -6.96 18.95 1.80
C THR A 369 -7.90 18.28 2.81
N LYS A 370 -8.82 19.06 3.40
CA LYS A 370 -9.90 18.52 4.25
C LYS A 370 -10.80 17.58 3.46
N GLU A 371 -11.10 17.92 2.22
CA GLU A 371 -11.95 17.11 1.33
C GLU A 371 -11.31 15.75 1.04
N ASP A 372 -9.98 15.68 0.92
CA ASP A 372 -9.26 14.40 0.80
C ASP A 372 -9.43 13.54 2.07
N VAL A 373 -9.40 14.17 3.26
CA VAL A 373 -9.63 13.48 4.54
C VAL A 373 -11.07 12.97 4.61
N GLU A 374 -12.06 13.84 4.40
CA GLU A 374 -13.49 13.51 4.39
C GLU A 374 -13.78 12.35 3.44
N LYS A 375 -13.19 12.39 2.24
CA LYS A 375 -13.33 11.35 1.25
C LYS A 375 -12.67 10.05 1.69
N ALA A 376 -11.46 10.08 2.24
CA ALA A 376 -10.82 8.87 2.75
C ALA A 376 -11.67 8.22 3.87
N LEU A 377 -12.22 9.02 4.79
CA LEU A 377 -13.12 8.57 5.84
C LEU A 377 -14.40 7.95 5.27
N ALA A 378 -15.00 8.58 4.25
CA ALA A 378 -16.19 8.05 3.57
C ALA A 378 -15.96 6.67 2.93
N TYR A 379 -14.71 6.34 2.56
CA TYR A 379 -14.33 5.03 2.04
C TYR A 379 -13.81 4.04 3.10
N GLY A 380 -13.90 4.39 4.39
CA GLY A 380 -13.64 3.48 5.51
C GLY A 380 -12.30 3.70 6.22
N ALA A 381 -11.58 4.79 5.96
CA ALA A 381 -10.47 5.20 6.81
C ALA A 381 -10.97 5.60 8.21
N ASP A 382 -10.18 5.32 9.24
CA ASP A 382 -10.40 5.82 10.60
C ASP A 382 -9.45 7.00 10.94
N GLY A 383 -8.42 7.19 10.12
CA GLY A 383 -7.47 8.28 10.20
C GLY A 383 -6.65 8.41 8.92
N VAL A 384 -5.75 9.40 8.87
CA VAL A 384 -4.93 9.68 7.69
C VAL A 384 -3.44 9.76 8.02
N GLN A 385 -2.59 9.33 7.09
CA GLN A 385 -1.16 9.55 7.15
C GLN A 385 -0.74 10.59 6.10
N VAL A 386 -0.09 11.66 6.56
CA VAL A 386 0.32 12.80 5.72
C VAL A 386 1.84 12.96 5.81
N GLY A 387 2.52 13.02 4.66
CA GLY A 387 3.98 13.21 4.58
C GLY A 387 4.34 14.56 3.96
N THR A 388 4.20 14.65 2.64
CA THR A 388 4.53 15.82 1.79
C THR A 388 4.16 17.17 2.41
N ARG A 389 2.96 17.30 2.98
CA ARG A 389 2.47 18.56 3.53
C ARG A 389 3.21 19.02 4.79
N PHE A 390 3.77 18.10 5.56
CA PHE A 390 4.54 18.41 6.77
C PHE A 390 5.99 18.79 6.49
N VAL A 391 6.55 18.50 5.31
CA VAL A 391 7.93 18.86 4.96
C VAL A 391 8.18 20.38 4.97
N PRO A 392 7.38 21.22 4.30
CA PRO A 392 7.54 22.67 4.32
C PRO A 392 6.93 23.30 5.58
N THR A 393 7.09 22.68 6.75
CA THR A 393 6.70 23.30 8.02
C THR A 393 7.88 23.98 8.70
N GLU A 394 7.65 25.00 9.51
CA GLU A 394 8.69 25.62 10.33
C GLU A 394 9.37 24.58 11.23
N GLU A 395 8.58 23.67 11.80
CA GLU A 395 9.00 22.66 12.77
C GLU A 395 9.70 21.44 12.16
N CYS A 396 9.54 21.21 10.85
CA CYS A 396 10.23 20.14 10.13
C CYS A 396 11.75 20.28 10.21
N ASP A 397 12.44 19.17 10.48
CA ASP A 397 13.88 19.09 10.68
C ASP A 397 14.71 19.31 9.40
N ALA A 398 14.04 19.25 8.24
CA ALA A 398 14.67 19.47 6.95
C ALA A 398 15.33 20.86 6.84
N PRO A 399 16.48 20.97 6.15
CA PRO A 399 17.12 22.25 5.91
C PRO A 399 16.27 23.13 4.99
N GLN A 400 16.50 24.44 5.04
CA GLN A 400 15.73 25.43 4.27
C GLN A 400 15.71 25.11 2.76
N SER A 401 16.84 24.74 2.17
CA SER A 401 16.92 24.38 0.75
C SER A 401 16.04 23.19 0.36
N PHE A 402 15.80 22.24 1.28
CA PHE A 402 14.89 21.12 1.05
C PHE A 402 13.42 21.58 1.06
N LYS A 403 13.07 22.50 1.96
CA LYS A 403 11.73 23.11 2.03
C LYS A 403 11.48 24.01 0.81
N ASP A 404 12.48 24.78 0.39
CA ASP A 404 12.42 25.61 -0.81
C ASP A 404 12.23 24.77 -2.07
N ALA A 405 12.85 23.58 -2.15
CA ALA A 405 12.61 22.67 -3.27
C ALA A 405 11.14 22.26 -3.40
N TYR A 406 10.42 22.10 -2.28
CA TYR A 406 8.97 21.84 -2.29
C TYR A 406 8.17 23.07 -2.72
N VAL A 407 8.46 24.23 -2.13
CA VAL A 407 7.75 25.49 -2.41
C VAL A 407 7.89 25.92 -3.87
N ASN A 408 9.05 25.65 -4.48
CA ASN A 408 9.36 26.10 -5.84
C ASN A 408 9.06 25.05 -6.92
N CYS A 409 8.65 23.83 -6.55
CA CYS A 409 8.42 22.78 -7.55
C CYS A 409 7.11 22.98 -8.32
N THR A 410 7.15 22.65 -9.60
CA THR A 410 5.95 22.55 -10.45
C THR A 410 5.45 21.12 -10.51
N LYS A 411 4.28 20.92 -11.12
CA LYS A 411 3.73 19.57 -11.31
C LYS A 411 4.65 18.71 -12.19
N GLU A 412 5.29 19.31 -13.17
CA GLU A 412 6.19 18.68 -14.15
C GLU A 412 7.53 18.24 -13.54
N ASP A 413 7.91 18.85 -12.41
CA ASP A 413 9.10 18.48 -11.66
C ASP A 413 8.89 17.19 -10.84
N ILE A 414 7.65 16.75 -10.62
CA ILE A 414 7.37 15.53 -9.86
C ILE A 414 7.56 14.32 -10.76
N VAL A 415 8.59 13.52 -10.48
CA VAL A 415 8.99 12.39 -11.32
C VAL A 415 9.07 11.08 -10.56
N ILE A 416 8.91 9.98 -11.29
CA ILE A 416 9.24 8.64 -10.81
C ILE A 416 10.70 8.35 -11.16
N ILE A 417 11.46 7.92 -10.17
CA ILE A 417 12.85 7.47 -10.30
C ILE A 417 12.95 5.99 -9.94
N LYS A 418 13.99 5.33 -10.44
CA LYS A 418 14.34 3.97 -10.03
C LYS A 418 15.33 4.03 -8.87
N SER A 419 15.01 3.36 -7.78
CA SER A 419 15.92 3.20 -6.64
C SER A 419 17.07 2.25 -6.98
N PRO A 420 18.16 2.24 -6.20
CA PRO A 420 19.27 1.29 -6.37
C PRO A 420 18.87 -0.19 -6.26
N VAL A 421 17.69 -0.49 -5.71
CA VAL A 421 17.14 -1.85 -5.59
C VAL A 421 16.02 -2.12 -6.61
N GLY A 422 15.87 -1.26 -7.62
CA GLY A 422 14.91 -1.44 -8.72
C GLY A 422 13.46 -1.09 -8.40
N MET A 423 13.15 -0.66 -7.17
CA MET A 423 11.81 -0.19 -6.81
C MET A 423 11.59 1.27 -7.22
N PRO A 424 10.40 1.65 -7.70
CA PRO A 424 10.10 3.04 -8.04
C PRO A 424 10.04 3.91 -6.78
N GLY A 425 10.47 5.16 -6.92
CA GLY A 425 10.26 6.19 -5.91
C GLY A 425 9.86 7.51 -6.55
N ARG A 426 9.12 8.35 -5.82
CA ARG A 426 8.68 9.67 -6.30
C ARG A 426 9.47 10.80 -5.66
N ALA A 427 9.99 11.69 -6.49
CA ALA A 427 10.88 12.76 -6.08
C ALA A 427 10.70 14.03 -6.92
N ILE A 428 11.20 15.16 -6.41
CA ILE A 428 11.30 16.43 -7.13
C ILE A 428 12.54 16.39 -8.02
N ARG A 429 12.35 16.64 -9.31
CA ARG A 429 13.41 16.75 -10.31
C ARG A 429 14.32 17.92 -9.96
N ASN A 430 15.61 17.63 -9.92
CA ASN A 430 16.70 18.58 -9.72
C ASN A 430 17.89 18.14 -10.58
N LYS A 431 19.04 18.83 -10.46
CA LYS A 431 20.27 18.44 -11.16
C LYS A 431 20.71 17.00 -10.86
N PHE A 432 20.59 16.51 -9.63
CA PHE A 432 20.94 15.14 -9.29
C PHE A 432 20.11 14.12 -10.07
N ILE A 433 18.79 14.22 -10.03
CA ILE A 433 17.89 13.31 -10.76
C ILE A 433 18.08 13.44 -12.26
N THR A 434 18.24 14.66 -12.78
CA THR A 434 18.56 14.89 -14.20
C THR A 434 19.82 14.12 -14.61
N THR A 435 20.87 14.19 -13.78
CA THR A 435 22.11 13.45 -14.02
C THR A 435 21.88 11.94 -13.99
N VAL A 436 21.30 11.40 -12.92
CA VAL A 436 21.18 9.94 -12.74
C VAL A 436 20.14 9.31 -13.67
N ALA A 437 18.95 9.90 -13.77
CA ALA A 437 17.80 9.31 -14.45
C ALA A 437 17.82 9.54 -15.96
N GLN A 438 18.31 10.70 -16.44
CA GLN A 438 18.24 11.03 -17.88
C GLN A 438 19.50 10.63 -18.65
N SER A 439 20.67 10.63 -18.02
CA SER A 439 21.91 10.25 -18.72
C SER A 439 22.29 8.77 -18.54
N ALA A 440 21.49 8.00 -17.78
CA ALA A 440 21.82 6.64 -17.32
C ALA A 440 23.22 6.54 -16.71
N GLN A 441 23.77 7.67 -16.22
CA GLN A 441 25.13 7.76 -15.74
C GLN A 441 25.21 7.14 -14.35
N LYS A 442 26.07 6.13 -14.24
CA LYS A 442 26.46 5.58 -12.96
C LYS A 442 27.33 6.61 -12.23
N LEU A 443 26.84 7.09 -11.09
CA LEU A 443 27.62 7.93 -10.19
C LEU A 443 28.53 7.07 -9.31
N PRO A 444 29.78 7.48 -9.07
CA PRO A 444 30.68 6.75 -8.19
C PRO A 444 30.14 6.78 -6.76
N ILE A 445 29.95 5.60 -6.17
CA ILE A 445 29.60 5.45 -4.75
C ILE A 445 30.87 5.70 -3.95
N LYS A 446 30.91 6.81 -3.20
CA LYS A 446 32.11 7.20 -2.44
C LYS A 446 32.29 6.30 -1.23
N ARG A 447 31.19 6.02 -0.51
CA ARG A 447 31.15 5.16 0.68
C ARG A 447 29.84 4.38 0.73
N CYS A 448 29.94 3.07 0.96
CA CYS A 448 28.77 2.22 1.18
C CYS A 448 28.61 1.93 2.67
N ASN A 449 27.48 2.35 3.24
CA ASN A 449 27.17 2.12 4.66
C ASN A 449 26.52 0.75 4.93
N GLY A 450 26.37 -0.10 3.92
CA GLY A 450 25.67 -1.39 4.06
C GLY A 450 24.22 -1.27 4.53
N CYS A 451 23.54 -0.15 4.20
CA CYS A 451 22.24 0.22 4.76
C CYS A 451 21.10 -0.76 4.46
N LEU A 452 21.08 -1.36 3.26
CA LEU A 452 20.01 -2.25 2.80
C LEU A 452 20.56 -3.66 2.58
N THR A 453 19.74 -4.66 2.90
CA THR A 453 20.11 -6.08 2.73
C THR A 453 20.20 -6.47 1.25
N ALA A 454 19.28 -5.97 0.41
CA ALA A 454 19.18 -6.35 -1.00
C ALA A 454 19.99 -5.44 -1.97
N CYS A 455 20.70 -4.43 -1.46
CA CYS A 455 21.42 -3.48 -2.32
C CYS A 455 22.79 -4.04 -2.74
N ASN A 456 23.07 -4.02 -4.04
CA ASN A 456 24.38 -4.32 -4.60
C ASN A 456 25.08 -3.03 -5.10
N PRO A 457 26.07 -2.49 -4.37
CA PRO A 457 26.77 -1.27 -4.76
C PRO A 457 27.49 -1.36 -6.11
N LYS A 458 27.82 -2.57 -6.57
CA LYS A 458 28.49 -2.76 -7.87
C LYS A 458 27.55 -2.54 -9.05
N GLU A 459 26.25 -2.75 -8.86
CA GLU A 459 25.22 -2.64 -9.91
C GLU A 459 24.38 -1.36 -9.80
N ALA A 460 24.30 -0.79 -8.59
CA ALA A 460 23.58 0.44 -8.34
C ALA A 460 24.09 1.62 -9.19
N LEU A 461 23.16 2.40 -9.76
CA LEU A 461 23.46 3.63 -10.51
C LEU A 461 23.97 4.76 -9.59
N TYR A 462 23.57 4.76 -8.32
CA TYR A 462 23.97 5.73 -7.31
C TYR A 462 23.71 5.15 -5.92
N CYS A 463 24.29 5.76 -4.88
CA CYS A 463 23.96 5.44 -3.50
C CYS A 463 22.80 6.32 -3.01
N ILE A 464 21.65 5.72 -2.73
CA ILE A 464 20.47 6.46 -2.25
C ILE A 464 20.67 7.08 -0.88
N THR A 465 21.42 6.42 0.01
CA THR A 465 21.75 6.99 1.33
C THR A 465 22.64 8.23 1.19
N GLU A 466 23.64 8.22 0.31
CA GLU A 466 24.46 9.41 0.06
C GLU A 466 23.62 10.54 -0.52
N ALA A 467 22.77 10.26 -1.52
CA ALA A 467 21.92 11.29 -2.14
C ALA A 467 20.94 11.92 -1.15
N LEU A 468 20.30 11.12 -0.28
CA LEU A 468 19.40 11.62 0.76
C LEU A 468 20.15 12.41 1.83
N ILE A 469 21.34 11.96 2.26
CA ILE A 469 22.18 12.70 3.22
C ILE A 469 22.62 14.05 2.64
N THR A 470 22.97 14.10 1.35
CA THR A 470 23.33 15.35 0.66
C THR A 470 22.19 16.37 0.76
N ALA A 471 20.95 15.95 0.47
CA ALA A 471 19.77 16.80 0.59
C ALA A 471 19.51 17.22 2.06
N ALA A 472 19.62 16.28 3.00
CA ALA A 472 19.43 16.53 4.43
C ALA A 472 20.50 17.45 5.06
N LYS A 473 21.69 17.53 4.45
CA LYS A 473 22.77 18.46 4.84
C LYS A 473 22.67 19.83 4.17
N GLY A 474 21.62 20.08 3.39
CA GLY A 474 21.32 21.39 2.81
C GLY A 474 21.65 21.55 1.34
N ASP A 475 22.07 20.48 0.64
CA ASP A 475 22.26 20.50 -0.81
C ASP A 475 21.13 19.75 -1.51
N ALA A 476 19.96 20.40 -1.56
CA ALA A 476 18.77 19.84 -2.21
C ALA A 476 18.90 19.75 -3.74
N GLU A 477 19.83 20.50 -4.36
CA GLU A 477 20.02 20.52 -5.81
C GLU A 477 20.81 19.28 -6.30
N ASN A 478 21.85 18.89 -5.54
CA ASN A 478 22.67 17.71 -5.84
C ASN A 478 22.30 16.48 -4.98
N GLY A 479 21.26 16.58 -4.15
CA GLY A 479 20.72 15.49 -3.34
C GLY A 479 19.44 14.87 -3.93
N LEU A 480 18.87 13.90 -3.21
CA LEU A 480 17.58 13.32 -3.54
C LEU A 480 16.48 13.90 -2.65
N VAL A 481 15.46 14.51 -3.26
CA VAL A 481 14.33 15.13 -2.56
C VAL A 481 13.06 14.32 -2.86
N PHE A 482 12.77 13.33 -2.02
CA PHE A 482 11.54 12.54 -2.17
C PHE A 482 10.30 13.38 -1.89
N CYS A 483 9.21 13.18 -2.65
CA CYS A 483 7.96 13.92 -2.48
C CYS A 483 6.75 13.12 -2.98
N GLY A 484 5.55 13.43 -2.47
CA GLY A 484 4.29 12.87 -3.00
C GLY A 484 3.82 13.57 -4.28
N SER A 485 2.75 13.05 -4.90
CA SER A 485 2.22 13.60 -6.17
C SER A 485 1.72 15.05 -6.07
N ASN A 486 1.36 15.49 -4.86
CA ASN A 486 0.76 16.80 -4.60
C ASN A 486 1.79 17.80 -4.05
N ALA A 487 3.09 17.54 -4.20
CA ALA A 487 4.14 18.44 -3.69
C ALA A 487 4.03 19.86 -4.29
N HIS A 488 3.65 19.96 -5.56
CA HIS A 488 3.42 21.22 -6.29
C HIS A 488 2.24 22.07 -5.77
N TYR A 489 1.46 21.58 -4.80
CA TYR A 489 0.44 22.40 -4.12
C TYR A 489 1.02 23.19 -2.95
N VAL A 490 2.25 22.89 -2.54
CA VAL A 490 2.95 23.65 -1.50
C VAL A 490 3.43 24.96 -2.10
N ASP A 491 2.89 26.07 -1.62
CA ASP A 491 3.22 27.42 -2.12
C ASP A 491 3.99 28.27 -1.09
N LYS A 492 4.07 27.82 0.17
CA LYS A 492 4.76 28.50 1.26
C LYS A 492 5.10 27.56 2.41
N ILE A 493 5.99 28.03 3.27
CA ILE A 493 6.25 27.39 4.57
C ILE A 493 5.16 27.78 5.56
N VAL A 494 4.63 26.80 6.27
CA VAL A 494 3.53 26.95 7.24
C VAL A 494 3.90 26.35 8.60
N LYS A 495 3.02 26.46 9.60
CA LYS A 495 3.20 25.75 10.88
C LYS A 495 2.44 24.44 10.88
N VAL A 496 2.93 23.46 11.63
CA VAL A 496 2.23 22.18 11.85
C VAL A 496 0.78 22.40 12.30
N LYS A 497 0.55 23.34 13.23
CA LYS A 497 -0.79 23.67 13.72
C LYS A 497 -1.75 24.16 12.61
N ASP A 498 -1.24 24.87 11.61
CA ASP A 498 -2.07 25.40 10.52
C ASP A 498 -2.52 24.26 9.61
N ILE A 499 -1.65 23.27 9.36
CA ILE A 499 -2.02 22.03 8.65
C ILE A 499 -3.11 21.27 9.41
N PHE A 500 -3.01 21.15 10.74
CA PHE A 500 -4.04 20.50 11.56
C PHE A 500 -5.39 21.22 11.45
N ARG A 501 -5.41 22.56 11.57
CA ARG A 501 -6.63 23.36 11.34
C ARG A 501 -7.19 23.14 9.94
N GLU A 502 -6.34 23.15 8.93
CA GLU A 502 -6.76 22.99 7.53
C GLU A 502 -7.28 21.57 7.23
N LEU A 503 -6.72 20.52 7.83
CA LEU A 503 -7.20 19.14 7.64
C LEU A 503 -8.44 18.79 8.46
N THR A 504 -8.67 19.49 9.57
CA THR A 504 -9.81 19.21 10.48
C THR A 504 -10.95 20.21 10.30
N GLY A 505 -10.68 21.39 9.73
CA GLY A 505 -11.62 22.52 9.65
C GLY A 505 -11.87 23.23 10.98
N ARG A 506 -10.96 23.09 11.98
CA ARG A 506 -11.14 23.60 13.35
C ARG A 506 -10.09 24.62 13.76
#